data_AF-A0A8D0NGT9-F1
#
_entry.id   AF-A0A8D0NGT9-F1
#
_cell.length_a   1.000
_cell.length_b   1.000
_cell.length_c   1.000
_cell.angle_alpha   90.00
_cell.angle_beta   90.00
_cell.angle_gamma   90.00
#
_symmetry.space_group_name_H-M   'P 1'
#
loop_
_entity.id
_entity.type
_entity.pdbx_description
1 polymer ?
#
loop_
_entity_poly.entity_id
_entity_poly.type
_entity_poly.pdbx_seq_one_letter_code
_entity_poly.pdbx_strand_id
1 'polypeptide(L)'
;MQGALDQPPAHQRADRFPSHTPLPSADVDSCEKWLNCKSDFLAKYLSQVLRDLPSCPCAYPLEVVYRAVSLPEERQGRSFRWRDASGPRERLDVYQPTARFCLRSLLSLQSSTLAAQHCCYDAGSRLLTRGKGAAAPDLVSTDISPELHFKVDTLPWLLCKGDWSRYHAVRPPNNGRACADNPPEEEYLAQLQEAKEYSGQGAAVLQNFPCSPLTLPLPRSGEARLVPRALYL
;
A
#
# COMPACT_ATOMS: atom_id res chain seq x y z
N MET A 1 -0.10 83.33 -35.72
CA MET A 1 -1.43 82.80 -36.11
C MET A 1 -1.83 81.75 -35.08
N GLN A 2 -3.10 81.81 -34.66
CA GLN A 2 -3.74 80.98 -33.63
C GLN A 2 -3.78 79.45 -33.90
N GLY A 3 -4.01 78.69 -32.83
CA GLY A 3 -4.62 77.35 -32.80
C GLY A 3 -3.71 76.27 -32.17
N ALA A 4 -3.64 76.05 -30.85
CA ALA A 4 -4.61 75.50 -29.88
C ALA A 4 -4.76 73.96 -29.88
N LEU A 5 -4.45 73.37 -28.71
CA LEU A 5 -4.87 72.05 -28.15
C LEU A 5 -4.21 70.82 -28.80
N ASP A 6 -3.60 69.85 -28.11
CA ASP A 6 -3.85 69.30 -26.76
C ASP A 6 -2.56 68.74 -26.10
N GLN A 7 -2.51 68.84 -24.78
CA GLN A 7 -1.54 68.18 -23.89
C GLN A 7 -1.75 66.65 -23.84
N PRO A 8 -0.69 65.87 -23.56
CA PRO A 8 -0.77 64.41 -23.51
C PRO A 8 -1.35 63.92 -22.18
N PRO A 9 -2.16 62.85 -22.14
CA PRO A 9 -2.50 62.21 -20.88
C PRO A 9 -1.36 61.29 -20.44
N ALA A 10 -0.91 61.49 -19.21
CA ALA A 10 -0.13 60.51 -18.47
C ALA A 10 -1.09 59.42 -17.97
N HIS A 11 -0.88 58.14 -18.32
CA HIS A 11 -1.33 57.02 -17.48
C HIS A 11 -0.50 55.75 -17.75
N GLN A 12 0.29 55.42 -16.73
CA GLN A 12 0.52 54.08 -16.16
C GLN A 12 0.92 52.91 -17.08
N ARG A 13 2.15 52.44 -16.82
CA ARG A 13 2.61 51.06 -17.03
C ARG A 13 1.53 50.08 -16.58
N ALA A 14 1.12 49.20 -17.49
CA ALA A 14 0.52 47.92 -17.15
C ALA A 14 1.27 46.86 -17.95
N ASP A 15 2.18 46.17 -17.26
CA ASP A 15 2.84 44.97 -17.74
C ASP A 15 1.76 43.98 -18.18
N ARG A 16 1.76 43.67 -19.48
CA ARG A 16 0.91 42.63 -20.06
C ARG A 16 1.45 41.27 -19.61
N PHE A 17 1.06 40.84 -18.41
CA PHE A 17 1.13 39.44 -18.01
C PHE A 17 0.15 38.63 -18.88
N PRO A 18 0.59 37.57 -19.57
CA PRO A 18 -0.34 36.62 -20.15
C PRO A 18 -1.13 35.97 -19.01
N SER A 19 -2.43 36.21 -19.07
CA SER A 19 -3.50 35.57 -18.33
C SER A 19 -3.30 34.06 -18.16
N HIS A 20 -3.39 33.61 -16.91
CA HIS A 20 -3.76 32.28 -16.44
C HIS A 20 -3.58 31.14 -17.46
N THR A 21 -2.42 30.50 -17.39
CA THR A 21 -2.36 29.06 -17.70
C THR A 21 -3.46 28.39 -16.87
N PRO A 22 -4.34 27.59 -17.46
CA PRO A 22 -5.28 26.80 -16.66
C PRO A 22 -4.44 25.99 -15.67
N LEU A 23 -4.72 26.14 -14.38
CA LEU A 23 -4.26 25.20 -13.37
C LEU A 23 -4.50 23.80 -13.95
N PRO A 24 -3.50 22.90 -13.98
CA PRO A 24 -3.72 21.54 -14.43
C PRO A 24 -4.92 21.02 -13.64
N SER A 25 -5.93 20.58 -14.39
CA SER A 25 -7.18 20.03 -13.90
C SER A 25 -6.95 19.24 -12.63
N ALA A 26 -7.71 19.55 -11.57
CA ALA A 26 -7.68 18.93 -10.25
C ALA A 26 -7.14 17.50 -10.29
N ASP A 27 -5.98 17.33 -9.66
CA ASP A 27 -5.25 16.08 -9.45
C ASP A 27 -6.24 14.98 -8.99
N VAL A 28 -6.67 14.13 -9.93
CA VAL A 28 -7.60 13.04 -9.61
C VAL A 28 -6.84 12.07 -8.71
N ASP A 29 -7.26 11.97 -7.45
CA ASP A 29 -6.66 11.16 -6.39
C ASP A 29 -6.26 9.78 -6.93
N SER A 30 -4.95 9.54 -7.00
CA SER A 30 -4.40 8.27 -7.47
C SER A 30 -4.86 7.09 -6.61
N CYS A 31 -5.16 7.31 -5.32
CA CYS A 31 -5.79 6.30 -4.48
C CYS A 31 -7.22 6.03 -4.95
N GLU A 32 -8.07 7.04 -5.17
CA GLU A 32 -9.43 6.83 -5.73
C GLU A 32 -9.39 6.08 -7.07
N LYS A 33 -8.45 6.41 -7.97
CA LYS A 33 -8.30 5.66 -9.23
C LYS A 33 -7.98 4.19 -8.98
N TRP A 34 -7.09 3.89 -8.04
CA TRP A 34 -6.76 2.52 -7.67
C TRP A 34 -7.93 1.80 -6.99
N LEU A 35 -8.64 2.46 -6.07
CA LEU A 35 -9.82 1.90 -5.39
C LEU A 35 -10.93 1.54 -6.36
N ASN A 36 -11.15 2.38 -7.37
CA ASN A 36 -12.18 2.20 -8.38
C ASN A 36 -11.70 1.37 -9.58
N CYS A 37 -10.52 0.76 -9.48
CA CYS A 37 -9.98 -0.10 -10.52
C CYS A 37 -10.84 -1.35 -10.72
N LYS A 38 -11.43 -1.49 -11.90
CA LYS A 38 -12.23 -2.67 -12.28
C LYS A 38 -11.49 -3.48 -13.33
N SER A 39 -11.12 -4.71 -12.99
CA SER A 39 -10.46 -5.66 -13.89
C SER A 39 -10.93 -7.08 -13.61
N ASP A 40 -11.52 -7.74 -14.61
CA ASP A 40 -11.96 -9.13 -14.51
C ASP A 40 -10.80 -10.09 -14.26
N PHE A 41 -9.65 -9.80 -14.86
CA PHE A 41 -8.41 -10.55 -14.61
C PHE A 41 -8.03 -10.45 -13.13
N LEU A 42 -7.97 -9.23 -12.58
CA LEU A 42 -7.60 -9.01 -11.19
C LEU A 42 -8.61 -9.67 -10.24
N ALA A 43 -9.91 -9.55 -10.51
CA ALA A 43 -10.95 -10.18 -9.70
C ALA A 43 -10.80 -11.72 -9.67
N LYS A 44 -10.55 -12.34 -10.84
CA LYS A 44 -10.30 -13.79 -10.94
C LYS A 44 -9.02 -14.20 -10.23
N TYR A 45 -7.95 -13.43 -10.41
CA TYR A 45 -6.67 -13.67 -9.75
C TYR A 45 -6.80 -13.60 -8.23
N LEU A 46 -7.44 -12.55 -7.70
CA LEU A 46 -7.68 -12.40 -6.27
C LEU A 46 -8.51 -13.55 -5.69
N SER A 47 -9.55 -13.96 -6.41
CA SER A 47 -10.34 -15.12 -6.02
C SER A 47 -9.49 -16.39 -5.95
N GLN A 48 -8.51 -16.56 -6.84
CA GLN A 48 -7.56 -17.68 -6.79
C GLN A 48 -6.60 -17.54 -5.61
N VAL A 49 -6.03 -16.34 -5.38
CA VAL A 49 -5.13 -16.06 -4.25
C VAL A 49 -5.81 -16.42 -2.92
N LEU A 50 -7.05 -15.98 -2.70
CA LEU A 50 -7.79 -16.27 -1.47
C LEU A 50 -8.11 -17.77 -1.28
N ARG A 51 -8.18 -18.54 -2.36
CA ARG A 51 -8.34 -20.01 -2.28
C ARG A 51 -7.02 -20.73 -2.02
N ASP A 52 -5.94 -20.25 -2.63
CA ASP A 52 -4.63 -20.92 -2.57
C ASP A 52 -3.93 -20.67 -1.23
N LEU A 53 -4.08 -19.46 -0.67
CA LEU A 53 -3.33 -19.04 0.51
C LEU A 53 -3.94 -19.59 1.82
N PRO A 54 -3.09 -19.91 2.81
CA PRO A 54 -3.54 -20.30 4.13
C PRO A 54 -4.10 -19.11 4.91
N SER A 55 -4.89 -19.38 5.95
CA SER A 55 -5.34 -18.37 6.90
C SER A 55 -4.22 -18.02 7.88
N CYS A 56 -4.17 -16.77 8.37
CA CYS A 56 -3.17 -16.39 9.36
C CYS A 56 -3.35 -17.19 10.68
N PRO A 57 -2.26 -17.77 11.24
CA PRO A 57 -2.26 -18.30 12.60
C PRO A 57 -2.57 -17.20 13.61
N CYS A 58 -3.38 -17.49 14.63
CA CYS A 58 -3.75 -16.49 15.65
C CYS A 58 -2.60 -16.08 16.56
N ALA A 59 -1.56 -16.91 16.66
CA ALA A 59 -0.35 -16.64 17.43
C ALA A 59 0.89 -16.83 16.54
N TYR A 60 1.91 -15.99 16.77
CA TYR A 60 3.19 -16.11 16.10
C TYR A 60 3.97 -17.34 16.65
N PRO A 61 4.37 -18.29 15.81
CA PRO A 61 5.14 -19.46 16.24
C PRO A 61 6.61 -19.11 16.44
N LEU A 62 7.09 -19.08 17.67
CA LEU A 62 8.44 -18.60 18.01
C LEU A 62 9.57 -19.34 17.28
N GLU A 63 9.35 -20.60 16.89
CA GLU A 63 10.34 -21.41 16.17
C GLU A 63 10.68 -20.83 14.78
N VAL A 64 9.80 -20.00 14.19
CA VAL A 64 10.02 -19.41 12.86
C VAL A 64 11.19 -18.45 12.79
N VAL A 65 11.60 -17.90 13.93
CA VAL A 65 12.76 -17.00 14.05
C VAL A 65 14.04 -17.72 13.63
N TYR A 66 14.12 -19.04 13.87
CA TYR A 66 15.33 -19.82 13.61
C TYR A 66 15.26 -20.59 12.29
N ARG A 67 14.06 -20.97 11.84
CA ARG A 67 13.88 -21.79 10.63
C ARG A 67 12.47 -21.69 10.09
N ALA A 68 12.27 -22.06 8.83
CA ALA A 68 10.92 -22.23 8.31
C ALA A 68 10.19 -23.40 9.03
N VAL A 69 8.93 -23.19 9.40
CA VAL A 69 8.08 -24.20 10.06
C VAL A 69 6.94 -24.63 9.15
N SER A 70 6.33 -25.78 9.41
CA SER A 70 5.15 -26.26 8.69
C SER A 70 3.95 -26.25 9.63
N LEU A 71 2.91 -25.50 9.30
CA LEU A 71 1.69 -25.39 10.10
C LEU A 71 0.50 -25.99 9.35
N PRO A 72 -0.37 -26.77 10.02
CA PRO A 72 -1.58 -27.29 9.41
C PRO A 72 -2.59 -26.16 9.13
N GLU A 73 -3.32 -26.27 8.02
CA GLU A 73 -4.45 -25.43 7.65
C GLU A 73 -5.71 -26.30 7.48
N GLU A 74 -6.56 -26.28 8.50
CA GLU A 74 -7.77 -27.12 8.59
C GLU A 74 -8.69 -26.95 7.38
N ARG A 75 -8.92 -25.70 6.94
CA ARG A 75 -9.83 -25.39 5.83
C ARG A 75 -9.44 -26.06 4.51
N GLN A 76 -8.14 -26.34 4.32
CA GLN A 76 -7.61 -26.92 3.09
C GLN A 76 -7.10 -28.35 3.27
N GLY A 77 -7.15 -28.89 4.50
CA GLY A 77 -6.66 -30.23 4.81
C GLY A 77 -5.18 -30.45 4.46
N ARG A 78 -4.37 -29.38 4.44
CA ARG A 78 -2.93 -29.44 4.10
C ARG A 78 -2.11 -28.53 5.00
N SER A 79 -0.80 -28.78 5.03
CA SER A 79 0.13 -27.91 5.75
C SER A 79 0.80 -26.91 4.84
N PHE A 80 1.12 -25.75 5.39
CA PHE A 80 1.85 -24.68 4.73
C PHE A 80 3.15 -24.40 5.44
N ARG A 81 4.19 -24.10 4.66
CA ARG A 81 5.46 -23.67 5.21
C ARG A 81 5.46 -22.17 5.43
N TRP A 82 6.01 -21.74 6.55
CA TRP A 82 6.08 -20.35 6.98
C TRP A 82 7.49 -20.00 7.38
N ARG A 83 7.85 -18.73 7.25
CA ARG A 83 9.10 -18.19 7.77
C ARG A 83 8.86 -16.83 8.42
N ASP A 84 9.83 -16.40 9.22
CA ASP A 84 9.87 -15.04 9.72
C ASP A 84 9.99 -14.02 8.57
N ALA A 85 9.24 -12.93 8.72
CA ALA A 85 9.25 -11.75 7.88
C ALA A 85 9.29 -10.49 8.78
N SER A 86 10.05 -10.53 9.88
CA SER A 86 10.18 -9.40 10.80
C SER A 86 11.44 -8.57 10.53
N GLY A 87 12.20 -8.93 9.51
CA GLY A 87 13.48 -8.31 9.18
C GLY A 87 13.35 -6.89 8.60
N PRO A 88 14.43 -6.11 8.60
CA PRO A 88 14.44 -4.70 8.15
C PRO A 88 14.08 -4.51 6.68
N ARG A 89 14.12 -5.58 5.86
CA ARG A 89 13.73 -5.54 4.44
C ARG A 89 12.24 -5.30 4.26
N GLU A 90 11.42 -5.69 5.22
CA GLU A 90 9.95 -5.57 5.16
C GLU A 90 9.49 -4.16 5.53
N ARG A 91 10.38 -3.35 6.14
CA ARG A 91 10.08 -1.95 6.51
C ARG A 91 8.79 -1.82 7.33
N LEU A 92 8.63 -2.69 8.32
CA LEU A 92 7.46 -2.69 9.22
C LEU A 92 7.29 -1.34 9.92
N ASP A 93 8.38 -0.61 10.16
CA ASP A 93 8.39 0.76 10.69
C ASP A 93 7.55 1.73 9.86
N VAL A 94 7.41 1.48 8.56
CA VAL A 94 6.65 2.31 7.62
C VAL A 94 5.31 1.69 7.31
N TYR A 95 5.30 0.41 6.91
CA TYR A 95 4.12 -0.19 6.30
C TYR A 95 3.20 -0.91 7.32
N GLN A 96 3.73 -1.30 8.48
CA GLN A 96 2.99 -1.95 9.56
C GLN A 96 3.47 -1.47 10.94
N PRO A 97 3.39 -0.17 11.26
CA PRO A 97 4.14 0.44 12.38
C PRO A 97 3.77 -0.07 13.79
N THR A 98 2.64 -0.75 13.97
CA THR A 98 2.27 -1.40 15.25
C THR A 98 2.59 -2.90 15.30
N ALA A 99 3.08 -3.47 14.20
CA ALA A 99 3.53 -4.86 14.15
C ALA A 99 4.91 -5.00 14.79
N ARG A 100 5.08 -6.05 15.60
CA ARG A 100 6.37 -6.44 16.15
C ARG A 100 7.01 -7.58 15.38
N PHE A 101 6.18 -8.52 14.94
CA PHE A 101 6.60 -9.70 14.21
C PHE A 101 5.71 -9.90 13.00
N CYS A 102 6.26 -10.45 11.91
CA CYS A 102 5.45 -10.88 10.79
C CYS A 102 5.90 -12.24 10.25
N LEU A 103 4.97 -12.95 9.62
CA LEU A 103 5.17 -14.24 8.97
C LEU A 103 4.87 -14.12 7.50
N ARG A 104 5.63 -14.85 6.70
CA ARG A 104 5.31 -15.08 5.28
C ARG A 104 5.17 -16.56 5.00
N SER A 105 4.09 -16.96 4.32
CA SER A 105 3.97 -18.32 3.79
C SER A 105 4.94 -18.49 2.63
N LEU A 106 5.66 -19.60 2.59
CA LEU A 106 6.48 -19.97 1.44
C LEU A 106 5.59 -20.48 0.31
N LEU A 107 6.01 -20.21 -0.92
CA LEU A 107 5.38 -20.77 -2.10
C LEU A 107 5.53 -22.30 -2.11
N SER A 108 4.42 -22.96 -2.39
CA SER A 108 4.38 -24.41 -2.61
C SER A 108 4.37 -24.69 -4.11
N LEU A 109 4.91 -25.84 -4.52
CA LEU A 109 4.77 -26.34 -5.90
C LEU A 109 3.31 -26.55 -6.31
N GLN A 110 2.41 -26.67 -5.33
CA GLN A 110 0.96 -26.77 -5.54
C GLN A 110 0.27 -25.41 -5.66
N SER A 111 1.00 -24.29 -5.50
CA SER A 111 0.44 -22.96 -5.67
C SER A 111 0.24 -22.67 -7.15
N SER A 112 -0.96 -22.20 -7.51
CA SER A 112 -1.24 -21.73 -8.87
C SER A 112 -0.94 -20.24 -9.06
N THR A 113 -0.53 -19.57 -7.98
CA THR A 113 -0.25 -18.13 -7.93
C THR A 113 1.14 -17.85 -7.40
N LEU A 114 1.63 -16.64 -7.67
CA LEU A 114 2.89 -16.10 -7.11
C LEU A 114 2.69 -15.44 -5.74
N ALA A 115 1.48 -15.52 -5.20
CA ALA A 115 1.09 -14.87 -3.98
C ALA A 115 1.70 -15.55 -2.75
N ALA A 116 1.81 -14.79 -1.67
CA ALA A 116 2.18 -15.30 -0.36
C ALA A 116 1.28 -14.67 0.70
N GLN A 117 0.88 -15.47 1.68
CA GLN A 117 0.23 -14.94 2.86
C GLN A 117 1.25 -14.18 3.70
N HIS A 118 0.90 -12.96 4.07
CA HIS A 118 1.65 -12.15 5.03
C HIS A 118 0.76 -11.92 6.26
N CYS A 119 1.29 -12.15 7.46
CA CYS A 119 0.55 -12.00 8.71
C CYS A 119 1.42 -11.25 9.70
N CYS A 120 0.91 -10.20 10.33
CA CYS A 120 1.65 -9.42 11.31
C CYS A 120 1.03 -9.54 12.69
N TYR A 121 1.86 -9.40 13.71
CA TYR A 121 1.57 -9.72 15.11
C TYR A 121 2.03 -8.60 16.01
N ASP A 122 1.29 -8.36 17.09
CA ASP A 122 1.66 -7.40 18.13
C ASP A 122 2.85 -7.90 18.98
N ALA A 123 3.28 -7.08 19.93
CA ALA A 123 4.37 -7.44 20.85
C ALA A 123 4.05 -8.65 21.75
N GLY A 124 2.76 -8.97 21.93
CA GLY A 124 2.28 -10.16 22.62
C GLY A 124 2.14 -11.38 21.71
N SER A 125 2.68 -11.33 20.49
CA SER A 125 2.62 -12.41 19.51
C SER A 125 1.19 -12.77 19.06
N ARG A 126 0.22 -11.86 19.19
CA ARG A 126 -1.16 -12.06 18.74
C ARG A 126 -1.35 -11.44 17.35
N LEU A 127 -2.07 -12.14 16.49
CA LEU A 127 -2.35 -11.67 15.12
C LEU A 127 -2.99 -10.28 15.18
N LEU A 128 -2.49 -9.35 14.38
CA LEU A 128 -3.15 -8.07 14.12
C LEU A 128 -4.19 -8.32 13.02
N THR A 129 -5.46 -8.41 13.42
CA THR A 129 -6.57 -8.71 12.50
C THR A 129 -7.11 -7.46 11.80
N ARG A 130 -6.80 -6.28 12.33
CA ARG A 130 -7.21 -4.97 11.82
C ARG A 130 -6.22 -3.87 12.23
N GLY A 131 -6.49 -2.64 11.82
CA GLY A 131 -5.66 -1.49 12.16
C GLY A 131 -4.39 -1.35 11.31
N LYS A 132 -3.56 -0.37 11.66
CA LYS A 132 -2.41 0.06 10.85
C LYS A 132 -1.22 -0.90 10.81
N GLY A 133 -1.18 -1.90 11.70
CA GLY A 133 -0.16 -2.94 11.71
C GLY A 133 -0.62 -4.29 11.15
N ALA A 134 -1.91 -4.43 10.79
CA ALA A 134 -2.39 -5.64 10.15
C ALA A 134 -1.84 -5.72 8.71
N ALA A 135 -1.51 -6.93 8.26
CA ALA A 135 -0.98 -7.16 6.92
C ALA A 135 -2.01 -7.83 6.02
N ALA A 136 -2.04 -7.39 4.76
CA ALA A 136 -2.78 -8.04 3.69
C ALA A 136 -1.93 -9.14 3.03
N PRO A 137 -2.54 -10.13 2.36
CA PRO A 137 -1.80 -11.07 1.53
C PRO A 137 -1.03 -10.36 0.40
N ASP A 138 0.20 -10.80 0.14
CA ASP A 138 1.03 -10.34 -0.98
C ASP A 138 0.51 -11.03 -2.26
N LEU A 139 0.12 -10.28 -3.29
CA LEU A 139 -0.21 -10.86 -4.60
C LEU A 139 1.03 -11.40 -5.31
N VAL A 140 2.19 -10.81 -5.04
CA VAL A 140 3.47 -11.33 -5.48
C VAL A 140 4.40 -11.40 -4.29
N SER A 141 4.85 -12.61 -3.97
CA SER A 141 5.84 -12.81 -2.91
C SER A 141 7.11 -12.02 -3.20
N THR A 142 7.62 -11.33 -2.18
CA THR A 142 8.94 -10.67 -2.21
C THR A 142 10.07 -11.65 -2.55
N ASP A 143 9.88 -12.95 -2.30
CA ASP A 143 10.85 -13.99 -2.66
C ASP A 143 10.95 -14.24 -4.16
N ILE A 144 9.89 -13.92 -4.90
CA ILE A 144 9.83 -14.12 -6.34
C ILE A 144 10.29 -12.86 -7.07
N SER A 145 9.72 -11.72 -6.68
CA SER A 145 10.11 -10.45 -7.27
C SER A 145 9.82 -9.30 -6.30
N PRO A 146 10.85 -8.75 -5.63
CA PRO A 146 10.71 -7.56 -4.81
C PRO A 146 10.18 -6.36 -5.58
N GLU A 147 10.55 -6.23 -6.86
CA GLU A 147 10.09 -5.13 -7.71
C GLU A 147 8.60 -5.23 -8.02
N LEU A 148 8.14 -6.44 -8.39
CA LEU A 148 6.73 -6.63 -8.72
C LEU A 148 5.86 -6.58 -7.45
N HIS A 149 6.34 -7.14 -6.34
CA HIS A 149 5.72 -6.96 -5.02
C HIS A 149 5.56 -5.47 -4.69
N PHE A 150 6.61 -4.67 -4.84
CA PHE A 150 6.53 -3.22 -4.59
C PHE A 150 5.46 -2.56 -5.46
N LYS A 151 5.43 -2.86 -6.76
CA LYS A 151 4.46 -2.26 -7.70
C LYS A 151 3.01 -2.66 -7.40
N VAL A 152 2.77 -3.90 -6.98
CA VAL A 152 1.42 -4.47 -6.87
C VAL A 152 0.85 -4.41 -5.47
N ASP A 153 1.70 -4.59 -4.45
CA ASP A 153 1.28 -4.76 -3.06
C ASP A 153 1.59 -3.52 -2.21
N THR A 154 2.78 -2.92 -2.37
CA THR A 154 3.23 -1.76 -1.56
C THR A 154 2.77 -0.42 -2.13
N LEU A 155 2.91 -0.24 -3.44
CA LEU A 155 2.63 1.03 -4.10
C LEU A 155 1.17 1.50 -3.91
N PRO A 156 0.14 0.63 -3.98
CA PRO A 156 -1.21 1.09 -3.70
C PRO A 156 -1.42 1.72 -2.32
N TRP A 157 -0.74 1.20 -1.29
CA TRP A 157 -0.73 1.80 0.03
C TRP A 157 -0.09 3.20 0.02
N LEU A 158 1.00 3.37 -0.74
CA LEU A 158 1.64 4.67 -0.96
C LEU A 158 0.76 5.65 -1.75
N LEU A 159 0.01 5.17 -2.75
CA LEU A 159 -0.96 6.00 -3.49
C LEU A 159 -2.04 6.55 -2.57
N CYS A 160 -2.43 5.76 -1.57
CA CYS A 160 -3.34 6.17 -0.50
C CYS A 160 -2.66 6.98 0.60
N LYS A 161 -1.41 7.45 0.38
CA LYS A 161 -0.66 8.33 1.29
C LYS A 161 -0.53 7.77 2.72
N GLY A 162 -0.50 6.45 2.84
CA GLY A 162 -0.45 5.79 4.14
C GLY A 162 -1.81 5.63 4.83
N ASP A 163 -2.92 6.00 4.17
CA ASP A 163 -4.27 5.63 4.60
C ASP A 163 -4.49 4.13 4.42
N TRP A 164 -4.01 3.39 5.41
CA TRP A 164 -4.17 1.94 5.49
C TRP A 164 -5.64 1.52 5.45
N SER A 165 -6.58 2.38 5.87
CA SER A 165 -8.01 2.03 5.94
C SER A 165 -8.61 1.92 4.54
N ARG A 166 -8.24 2.83 3.63
CA ARG A 166 -8.62 2.78 2.22
C ARG A 166 -7.99 1.58 1.53
N TYR A 167 -6.73 1.30 1.81
CA TYR A 167 -6.05 0.11 1.28
C TYR A 167 -6.73 -1.20 1.74
N HIS A 168 -7.00 -1.34 3.05
CA HIS A 168 -7.63 -2.53 3.62
C HIS A 168 -9.08 -2.75 3.17
N ALA A 169 -9.80 -1.71 2.74
CA ALA A 169 -11.11 -1.86 2.13
C ALA A 169 -11.09 -2.71 0.84
N VAL A 170 -9.96 -2.70 0.10
CA VAL A 170 -9.76 -3.48 -1.14
C VAL A 170 -8.85 -4.69 -0.92
N ARG A 171 -7.94 -4.60 0.05
CA ARG A 171 -6.94 -5.61 0.41
C ARG A 171 -7.05 -5.93 1.90
N PRO A 172 -8.10 -6.65 2.34
CA PRO A 172 -8.31 -6.89 3.75
C PRO A 172 -7.24 -7.85 4.33
N PRO A 173 -6.84 -7.65 5.60
CA PRO A 173 -6.09 -8.65 6.34
C PRO A 173 -6.81 -10.01 6.40
N ASN A 174 -6.04 -11.10 6.42
CA ASN A 174 -6.61 -12.44 6.42
C ASN A 174 -6.86 -12.95 7.85
N ASN A 175 -8.08 -12.78 8.37
CA ASN A 175 -8.52 -13.41 9.62
C ASN A 175 -9.35 -14.69 9.40
N GLY A 176 -8.94 -15.54 8.44
CA GLY A 176 -9.66 -16.78 8.11
C GLY A 176 -9.80 -17.76 9.28
N ARG A 177 -8.97 -17.67 10.32
CA ARG A 177 -9.11 -18.54 11.51
C ARG A 177 -10.06 -17.98 12.58
N ALA A 178 -10.72 -16.84 12.31
CA ALA A 178 -11.59 -16.16 13.27
C ALA A 178 -10.89 -15.89 14.62
N CYS A 179 -9.65 -15.41 14.55
CA CYS A 179 -8.92 -14.94 15.71
C CYS A 179 -9.64 -13.75 16.33
N ALA A 180 -9.48 -13.57 17.64
CA ALA A 180 -10.03 -12.42 18.35
C ALA A 180 -9.54 -11.11 17.72
N ASP A 181 -10.43 -10.12 17.72
CA ASP A 181 -10.12 -8.80 17.19
C ASP A 181 -8.91 -8.18 17.89
N ASN A 182 -7.95 -7.71 17.09
CA ASN A 182 -6.75 -7.07 17.58
C ASN A 182 -6.28 -6.02 16.55
N PRO A 183 -6.16 -4.74 16.94
CA PRO A 183 -6.36 -4.19 18.28
C PRO A 183 -7.84 -4.19 18.74
N PRO A 184 -8.13 -3.93 20.03
CA PRO A 184 -9.48 -3.70 20.54
C PRO A 184 -10.20 -2.56 19.80
N GLU A 185 -11.53 -2.50 19.91
CA GLU A 185 -12.36 -1.61 19.09
C GLU A 185 -12.01 -0.14 19.29
N GLU A 186 -11.81 0.29 20.53
CA GLU A 186 -11.43 1.67 20.86
C GLU A 186 -10.15 2.10 20.16
N GLU A 187 -9.09 1.29 20.25
CA GLU A 187 -7.81 1.58 19.60
C GLU A 187 -7.94 1.52 18.06
N TYR A 188 -8.71 0.58 17.53
CA TYR A 188 -8.98 0.50 16.10
C TYR A 188 -9.68 1.77 15.58
N LEU A 189 -10.68 2.28 16.30
CA LEU A 189 -11.37 3.52 15.96
C LEU A 189 -10.44 4.74 16.06
N ALA A 190 -9.57 4.79 17.06
CA ALA A 190 -8.55 5.83 17.18
C ALA A 190 -7.58 5.81 15.98
N GLN A 191 -7.08 4.63 15.59
CA GLN A 191 -6.22 4.47 14.42
C GLN A 191 -6.94 4.85 13.10
N LEU A 192 -8.24 4.56 12.99
CA LEU A 192 -9.05 4.96 11.83
C LEU A 192 -9.23 6.47 11.74
N GLN A 193 -9.43 7.14 12.87
CA GLN A 193 -9.55 8.59 12.93
C GLN A 193 -8.23 9.25 12.53
N GLU A 194 -7.11 8.76 13.08
CA GLU A 194 -5.76 9.19 12.71
C GLU A 194 -5.52 9.06 11.19
N ALA A 195 -5.85 7.90 10.60
CA ALA A 195 -5.64 7.67 9.16
C ALA A 195 -6.35 8.69 8.26
N LYS A 196 -7.57 9.09 8.63
CA LYS A 196 -8.35 10.08 7.88
C LYS A 196 -7.77 11.48 7.96
N GLU A 197 -7.14 11.82 9.09
CA GLU A 197 -6.56 13.14 9.33
C GLU A 197 -5.22 13.33 8.61
N TYR A 198 -4.38 12.28 8.53
CA TYR A 198 -3.06 12.34 7.87
C TYR A 198 -3.11 12.34 6.34
N SER A 199 -4.16 11.80 5.71
CA SER A 199 -4.36 11.78 4.25
C SER A 199 -4.36 13.16 3.57
N GLY A 200 -4.41 14.25 4.35
CA GLY A 200 -4.39 15.64 3.89
C GLY A 200 -3.01 16.25 3.60
N GLN A 201 -1.89 15.63 3.98
CA GLN A 201 -0.56 16.26 3.91
C GLN A 201 0.50 15.32 3.32
N GLY A 202 0.88 15.55 2.05
CA GLY A 202 2.01 14.85 1.40
C GLY A 202 1.73 14.51 -0.05
N ALA A 203 2.30 15.28 -0.97
CA ALA A 203 2.19 15.04 -2.42
C ALA A 203 3.48 14.41 -2.95
N ALA A 204 3.39 13.17 -3.40
CA ALA A 204 4.22 12.65 -4.48
C ALA A 204 3.27 12.12 -5.56
N VAL A 205 3.23 12.84 -6.68
CA VAL A 205 2.36 12.56 -7.82
C VAL A 205 2.97 11.38 -8.59
N LEU A 206 2.54 10.16 -8.28
CA LEU A 206 2.80 9.02 -9.16
C LEU A 206 1.61 8.91 -10.11
N GLN A 207 1.75 9.47 -11.30
CA GLN A 207 0.74 9.42 -12.37
C GLN A 207 0.90 8.15 -13.22
N ASN A 208 -0.24 7.66 -13.71
CA ASN A 208 -0.42 6.54 -14.64
C ASN A 208 -0.07 5.15 -14.10
N PHE A 209 -0.99 4.55 -13.32
CA PHE A 209 -0.99 3.11 -13.05
C PHE A 209 -2.12 2.41 -13.77
N PRO A 210 -1.82 1.50 -14.71
CA PRO A 210 -2.82 0.58 -15.20
C PRO A 210 -3.26 -0.35 -14.06
N CYS A 211 -4.54 -0.70 -14.06
CA CYS A 211 -5.16 -1.73 -13.21
C CYS A 211 -4.47 -3.11 -13.22
N SER A 212 -3.46 -3.29 -14.05
CA SER A 212 -2.79 -4.56 -14.30
C SER A 212 -1.29 -4.43 -13.98
N PRO A 213 -0.72 -5.36 -13.18
CA PRO A 213 0.72 -5.43 -12.93
C PRO A 213 1.57 -5.56 -14.19
N LEU A 214 0.96 -6.07 -15.28
CA LEU A 214 1.66 -6.60 -16.45
C LEU A 214 1.90 -5.56 -17.57
N THR A 215 1.43 -4.32 -17.41
CA THR A 215 1.59 -3.26 -18.42
C THR A 215 2.53 -2.12 -18.00
N LEU A 216 3.20 -2.24 -16.85
CA LEU A 216 4.22 -1.28 -16.43
C LEU A 216 5.56 -1.58 -17.13
N PRO A 217 6.14 -0.62 -17.88
CA PRO A 217 7.51 -0.78 -18.34
C PRO A 217 8.47 -0.92 -17.14
N LEU A 218 9.45 -1.81 -17.26
CA LEU A 218 10.55 -1.91 -16.29
C LEU A 218 11.33 -0.59 -16.30
N PRO A 219 11.64 0.01 -15.13
CA PRO A 219 12.54 1.16 -15.09
C PRO A 219 13.90 0.71 -15.62
N ARG A 220 14.46 1.46 -16.57
CA ARG A 220 15.85 1.25 -16.97
C ARG A 220 16.74 1.51 -15.76
N SER A 221 17.76 0.66 -15.58
CA SER A 221 18.74 0.74 -14.50
C SER A 221 19.26 2.19 -14.36
N GLY A 222 18.78 2.92 -13.34
CA GLY A 222 19.16 4.31 -13.11
C GLY A 222 18.10 5.22 -12.46
N GLU A 223 16.80 4.93 -12.56
CA GLU A 223 15.74 5.84 -12.07
C GLU A 223 15.26 5.58 -10.62
N ALA A 224 15.82 4.59 -9.92
CA ALA A 224 15.48 4.28 -8.52
C ALA A 224 16.15 5.23 -7.50
N ARG A 225 16.18 6.53 -7.78
CA ARG A 225 16.54 7.56 -6.81
C ARG A 225 15.45 8.61 -6.78
N LEU A 226 14.54 8.46 -5.83
CA LEU A 226 13.87 9.54 -5.08
C LEU A 226 12.84 8.89 -4.14
N VAL A 227 13.32 8.32 -3.04
CA VAL A 227 12.55 8.37 -1.79
C VAL A 227 12.84 9.77 -1.23
N PRO A 228 11.85 10.67 -1.08
CA PRO A 228 12.08 11.95 -0.46
C PRO A 228 12.68 11.73 0.92
N ARG A 229 13.81 12.37 1.18
CA ARG A 229 14.53 12.40 2.46
C ARG A 229 13.76 13.12 3.59
N ALA A 230 12.44 13.22 3.47
CA ALA A 230 11.55 14.04 4.31
C ALA A 230 10.87 13.27 5.46
N LEU A 231 11.23 12.00 5.69
CA LEU A 231 10.78 11.21 6.85
C LEU A 231 11.88 11.04 7.92
N TYR A 232 12.93 11.87 7.87
CA TYR A 232 13.99 11.92 8.87
C TYR A 232 14.16 13.34 9.43
N LEU A 233 13.09 13.90 9.99
CA LEU A 233 13.13 14.92 11.03
C LEU A 233 11.92 14.73 11.96
#